data_AF-A0A519Z3B7-F1
#
_entry.id   AF-A0A519Z3B7-F1
#
_cell.length_a   1.000
_cell.length_b   1.000
_cell.length_c   1.000
_cell.angle_alpha   90.00
_cell.angle_beta   90.00
_cell.angle_gamma   90.00
#
_symmetry.space_group_name_H-M   'P 1'
#
loop_
_entity.id
_entity.type
_entity.pdbx_description
1 polymer ?
#
loop_
_entity_poly.entity_id
_entity_poly.type
_entity_poly.pdbx_seq_one_letter_code
_entity_poly.pdbx_strand_id
1 'polypeptide(L)'
;MTSNLMYDLIGDIHGHADELQALLTYLDYRPDAAGIPRHPASRQVIFLGDYIDRGPKIRETLQLVRGMVDGGAALAILGNHEYNALAFWQQDPAGGYLRPHKPNNILQHTETLKAFRSAELFREWHAYLEWFLTLPLALELPGLRAVHACWQPEQLTFLRQQLPGLRLTRSFLARAAYPGTPEFEAAEVVLKGREVRLPDGLTFADKDGHVRRQMPCAARCACAGGKIPPPPPTTPITSKTWPSCAASPWS
;
A
#
# COMPACT_ATOMS: atom_id res chain seq x y z
N MET A 1 30.13 15.26 -9.16
CA MET A 1 29.98 13.94 -8.51
C MET A 1 28.50 13.70 -8.37
N THR A 2 27.90 12.81 -9.16
CA THR A 2 26.52 12.37 -8.92
C THR A 2 26.57 11.48 -7.70
N SER A 3 26.14 12.00 -6.55
CA SER A 3 25.86 11.16 -5.38
C SER A 3 24.87 10.08 -5.82
N ASN A 4 25.28 8.81 -5.84
CA ASN A 4 24.36 7.71 -6.07
C ASN A 4 23.43 7.64 -4.86
N LEU A 5 22.23 8.18 -5.02
CA LEU A 5 21.19 8.14 -4.01
C LEU A 5 20.76 6.67 -3.84
N MET A 6 20.93 6.14 -2.63
CA MET A 6 20.60 4.75 -2.29
C MET A 6 19.32 4.72 -1.46
N TYR A 7 18.49 3.70 -1.69
CA TYR A 7 17.20 3.57 -1.06
C TYR A 7 17.09 2.32 -0.18
N ASP A 8 16.40 2.44 0.94
CA ASP A 8 15.91 1.34 1.76
C ASP A 8 14.39 1.24 1.59
N LEU A 9 13.89 0.12 1.08
CA LEU A 9 12.46 -0.08 0.87
C LEU A 9 11.84 -0.73 2.11
N ILE A 10 10.82 -0.09 2.68
CA ILE A 10 10.11 -0.59 3.86
C ILE A 10 8.65 -0.81 3.48
N GLY A 11 8.20 -2.06 3.63
CA GLY A 11 6.83 -2.52 3.38
C GLY A 11 5.83 -2.11 4.45
N ASP A 12 4.71 -2.82 4.51
CA ASP A 12 3.59 -2.59 5.43
C ASP A 12 4.06 -2.42 6.89
N ILE A 13 3.64 -1.33 7.52
CA ILE A 13 4.01 -1.01 8.91
C ILE A 13 2.84 -1.26 9.85
N HIS A 14 1.60 -0.95 9.43
CA HIS A 14 0.38 -1.21 10.19
C HIS A 14 0.47 -0.79 11.66
N GLY A 15 0.92 0.43 11.98
CA GLY A 15 0.97 0.89 13.36
C GLY A 15 2.04 0.25 14.25
N HIS A 16 3.00 -0.48 13.71
CA HIS A 16 4.11 -1.08 14.46
C HIS A 16 5.32 -0.12 14.57
N ALA A 17 5.10 0.99 15.27
CA ALA A 17 6.08 2.07 15.38
C ALA A 17 7.40 1.63 16.05
N ASP A 18 7.33 0.72 17.04
CA ASP A 18 8.51 0.24 17.76
C ASP A 18 9.39 -0.62 16.84
N GLU A 19 8.77 -1.52 16.08
CA GLU A 19 9.44 -2.38 15.11
C GLU A 19 10.02 -1.56 13.96
N LEU A 20 9.31 -0.55 13.49
CA LEU A 20 9.84 0.40 12.51
C LEU A 20 11.07 1.13 13.05
N GLN A 21 11.02 1.62 14.29
CA GLN A 21 12.15 2.35 14.89
C GLN A 21 13.36 1.43 15.14
N ALA A 22 13.12 0.17 15.53
CA ALA A 22 14.15 -0.85 15.65
C ALA A 22 14.79 -1.17 14.28
N LEU A 23 13.99 -1.30 13.22
CA LEU A 23 14.47 -1.51 11.86
C LEU A 23 15.32 -0.33 11.37
N LEU A 24 14.86 0.90 11.57
CA LEU A 24 15.62 2.10 11.20
C LEU A 24 16.96 2.16 11.94
N THR A 25 16.97 1.83 13.23
CA THR A 25 18.20 1.75 14.03
C THR A 25 19.15 0.69 13.49
N TYR A 26 18.62 -0.49 13.15
CA TYR A 26 19.41 -1.59 12.55
C TYR A 26 20.04 -1.18 11.22
N LEU A 27 19.33 -0.38 10.42
CA LEU A 27 19.82 0.17 9.16
C LEU A 27 20.71 1.42 9.33
N ASP A 28 21.12 1.76 10.55
CA ASP A 28 21.97 2.92 10.90
C ASP A 28 21.34 4.31 10.63
N TYR A 29 20.00 4.40 10.63
CA TYR A 29 19.33 5.69 10.68
C TYR A 29 19.36 6.24 12.10
N ARG A 30 19.87 7.46 12.26
CA ARG A 30 20.06 8.12 13.56
C ARG A 30 19.29 9.44 13.60
N PRO A 31 18.68 9.80 14.74
CA PRO A 31 17.98 11.08 14.85
C PRO A 31 18.94 12.25 14.63
N ASP A 32 18.53 13.20 13.79
CA ASP A 32 19.20 14.49 13.65
C ASP A 32 18.83 15.44 14.82
N ALA A 33 19.27 16.70 14.74
CA ALA A 33 18.98 17.70 15.78
C ALA A 33 17.47 17.99 15.96
N ALA A 34 16.65 17.70 14.95
CA ALA A 34 15.19 17.82 15.01
C ALA A 34 14.52 16.48 15.41
N GLY A 35 15.29 15.44 15.70
CA GLY A 35 14.80 14.11 16.04
C GLY A 35 14.40 13.25 14.84
N ILE A 36 14.65 13.70 13.60
CA ILE A 36 14.28 12.97 12.38
C ILE A 36 15.37 11.93 12.07
N PRO A 37 15.03 10.63 11.94
CA PRO A 37 16.02 9.63 11.57
C PRO A 37 16.63 9.88 10.19
N ARG A 38 17.96 9.93 10.11
CA ARG A 38 18.73 10.09 8.88
C ARG A 38 19.89 9.12 8.84
N HIS A 39 20.17 8.60 7.64
CA HIS A 39 21.33 7.77 7.42
C HIS A 39 22.58 8.64 7.19
N PRO A 40 23.73 8.35 7.84
CA PRO A 40 24.95 9.15 7.68
C PRO A 40 25.50 9.16 6.26
N ALA A 41 25.30 8.07 5.50
CA ALA A 41 25.65 7.99 4.08
C ALA A 41 24.59 8.55 3.11
N SER A 42 23.67 9.39 3.60
CA SER A 42 22.61 10.03 2.78
C SER A 42 21.69 9.05 2.02
N ARG A 43 21.47 7.86 2.58
CA ARG A 43 20.42 6.93 2.11
C ARG A 43 19.04 7.48 2.48
N GLN A 44 18.05 7.19 1.67
CA GLN A 44 16.66 7.54 1.93
C GLN A 44 15.80 6.29 2.07
N VAL A 45 14.78 6.37 2.92
CA VAL A 45 13.75 5.33 2.98
C VAL A 45 12.73 5.56 1.86
N ILE A 46 12.21 4.49 1.27
CA ILE A 46 10.96 4.51 0.49
C ILE A 46 9.96 3.64 1.24
N PHE A 47 8.96 4.31 1.83
CA PHE A 47 7.83 3.66 2.48
C PHE A 47 6.79 3.24 1.45
N LEU A 48 6.40 1.96 1.47
CA LEU A 48 5.58 1.33 0.44
C LEU A 48 4.06 1.36 0.72
N GLY A 49 3.60 2.15 1.69
CA GLY A 49 2.18 2.23 2.07
C GLY A 49 1.82 1.35 3.27
N ASP A 50 0.54 1.31 3.61
CA ASP A 50 -0.03 0.51 4.69
C ASP A 50 0.60 0.87 6.06
N TYR A 51 0.50 2.15 6.41
CA TYR A 51 0.98 2.73 7.66
C TYR A 51 -0.01 2.52 8.81
N ILE A 52 -1.29 2.51 8.48
CA ILE A 52 -2.40 2.48 9.44
C ILE A 52 -3.06 1.10 9.53
N ASP A 53 -4.06 1.03 10.41
CA ASP A 53 -4.84 -0.14 10.79
C ASP A 53 -4.03 -1.29 11.41
N ARG A 54 -4.74 -2.20 12.09
CA ARG A 54 -4.25 -3.44 12.74
C ARG A 54 -3.36 -3.27 13.98
N GLY A 55 -2.25 -2.53 13.90
CA GLY A 55 -1.30 -2.44 15.01
C GLY A 55 -1.62 -1.34 16.02
N PRO A 56 -0.91 -1.32 17.16
CA PRO A 56 -1.31 -0.55 18.34
C PRO A 56 -0.83 0.92 18.34
N LYS A 57 0.20 1.27 17.56
CA LYS A 57 0.88 2.57 17.58
C LYS A 57 0.74 3.31 16.24
N ILE A 58 -0.51 3.47 15.82
CA ILE A 58 -0.89 4.09 14.53
C ILE A 58 -0.41 5.54 14.45
N ARG A 59 -0.66 6.31 15.50
CA ARG A 59 -0.32 7.74 15.55
C ARG A 59 1.19 7.94 15.50
N GLU A 60 1.94 7.18 16.27
CA GLU A 60 3.40 7.23 16.33
C GLU A 60 4.02 6.80 14.99
N THR A 61 3.44 5.79 14.34
CA THR A 61 3.85 5.38 12.99
C THR A 61 3.69 6.53 12.00
N LEU A 62 2.54 7.19 11.99
CA LEU A 62 2.27 8.31 11.09
C LEU A 62 3.17 9.51 11.38
N GLN A 63 3.43 9.83 12.65
CA GLN A 63 4.35 10.89 13.05
C GLN A 63 5.77 10.62 12.54
N LEU A 64 6.24 9.38 12.68
CA LEU A 64 7.57 8.97 12.23
C LEU A 64 7.71 9.00 10.70
N VAL A 65 6.79 8.33 9.99
CA VAL A 65 6.80 8.27 8.51
C VAL A 65 6.70 9.68 7.93
N ARG A 66 5.69 10.46 8.36
CA ARG A 66 5.50 11.82 7.85
C ARG A 66 6.67 12.73 8.22
N GLY A 67 7.20 12.64 9.44
CA GLY A 67 8.35 13.43 9.86
C GLY A 67 9.60 13.17 9.00
N MET A 68 9.84 11.91 8.63
CA MET A 68 10.93 11.56 7.71
C MET A 68 10.68 12.07 6.28
N VAL A 69 9.44 12.02 5.79
CA VAL A 69 9.08 12.56 4.45
C VAL A 69 9.22 14.08 4.43
N ASP A 70 8.62 14.79 5.39
CA ASP A 70 8.66 16.24 5.49
C ASP A 70 10.11 16.75 5.71
N GLY A 71 10.94 15.95 6.41
CA GLY A 71 12.37 16.19 6.56
C GLY A 71 13.23 15.82 5.35
N GLY A 72 12.67 15.25 4.28
CA GLY A 72 13.42 14.80 3.10
C GLY A 72 14.37 13.61 3.37
N ALA A 73 14.17 12.87 4.47
CA ALA A 73 14.87 11.61 4.76
C ALA A 73 14.18 10.39 4.11
N ALA A 74 12.94 10.55 3.66
CA ALA A 74 12.17 9.49 3.04
C ALA A 74 11.28 9.98 1.90
N LEU A 75 10.88 9.03 1.04
CA LEU A 75 9.74 9.12 0.15
C LEU A 75 8.67 8.13 0.64
N ALA A 76 7.42 8.38 0.28
CA ALA A 76 6.30 7.52 0.66
C ALA A 76 5.31 7.40 -0.50
N ILE A 77 4.74 6.22 -0.67
CA ILE A 77 3.58 5.98 -1.54
C ILE A 77 2.34 5.66 -0.72
N LEU A 78 1.18 5.71 -1.36
CA LEU A 78 -0.09 5.36 -0.74
C LEU A 78 -0.32 3.84 -0.78
N GLY A 79 -0.70 3.24 0.35
CA GLY A 79 -1.16 1.85 0.42
C GLY A 79 -2.68 1.69 0.32
N ASN A 80 -3.18 0.46 0.31
CA ASN A 80 -4.62 0.24 0.27
C ASN A 80 -5.33 0.64 1.56
N HIS A 81 -4.65 0.59 2.70
CA HIS A 81 -5.25 1.01 3.97
C HIS A 81 -5.48 2.52 4.01
N GLU A 82 -4.53 3.34 3.55
CA GLU A 82 -4.74 4.78 3.42
C GLU A 82 -5.84 5.11 2.39
N TYR A 83 -5.88 4.42 1.26
CA TYR A 83 -6.98 4.55 0.28
C TYR A 83 -8.35 4.21 0.90
N ASN A 84 -8.44 3.09 1.63
CA ASN A 84 -9.67 2.66 2.28
C ASN A 84 -10.10 3.66 3.36
N ALA A 85 -9.16 4.25 4.11
CA ALA A 85 -9.46 5.30 5.08
C ALA A 85 -9.99 6.56 4.40
N LEU A 86 -9.38 7.02 3.30
CA LEU A 86 -9.91 8.13 2.51
C LEU A 86 -11.36 7.88 2.08
N ALA A 87 -11.66 6.69 1.54
CA ALA A 87 -13.01 6.31 1.14
C ALA A 87 -13.97 6.14 2.34
N PHE A 88 -13.49 5.69 3.49
CA PHE A 88 -14.28 5.52 4.72
C PHE A 88 -14.81 6.86 5.25
N TRP A 89 -14.01 7.92 5.12
CA TRP A 89 -14.34 9.25 5.61
C TRP A 89 -14.93 10.19 4.54
N GLN A 90 -14.89 9.80 3.26
CA GLN A 90 -15.44 10.58 2.15
C GLN A 90 -16.93 10.27 1.95
N GLN A 91 -17.77 11.31 2.01
CA GLN A 91 -19.20 11.18 1.69
C GLN A 91 -19.41 10.80 0.22
N ASP A 92 -20.34 9.88 0.01
CA ASP A 92 -20.81 9.50 -1.33
C ASP A 92 -21.94 10.47 -1.75
N PRO A 93 -21.88 11.09 -2.95
CA PRO A 93 -23.00 11.84 -3.53
C PRO A 93 -24.32 11.06 -3.61
N ALA A 94 -24.27 9.74 -3.72
CA ALA A 94 -25.44 8.85 -3.70
C ALA A 94 -25.98 8.59 -2.27
N GLY A 95 -25.33 9.12 -1.23
CA GLY A 95 -25.70 8.97 0.17
C GLY A 95 -24.78 8.01 0.93
N GLY A 96 -24.48 8.34 2.19
CA GLY A 96 -23.54 7.57 3.00
C GLY A 96 -22.08 7.92 2.72
N TYR A 97 -21.22 6.90 2.64
CA TYR A 97 -19.77 7.03 2.46
C TYR A 97 -19.29 6.13 1.33
N LEU A 98 -18.26 6.57 0.60
CA LEU A 98 -17.71 5.83 -0.54
C LEU A 98 -17.27 4.41 -0.16
N ARG A 99 -16.73 4.24 1.05
CA ARG A 99 -16.57 2.93 1.69
C ARG A 99 -17.65 2.78 2.77
N PRO A 100 -18.66 1.93 2.56
CA PRO A 100 -19.74 1.75 3.53
C PRO A 100 -19.22 1.29 4.89
N HIS A 101 -19.80 1.80 5.98
CA HIS A 101 -19.46 1.43 7.37
C HIS A 101 -20.07 0.07 7.76
N LYS A 102 -19.75 -0.98 7.00
CA LYS A 102 -20.10 -2.37 7.33
C LYS A 102 -19.22 -2.87 8.48
N PRO A 103 -19.68 -3.87 9.28
CA PRO A 103 -18.91 -4.41 10.40
C PRO A 103 -17.44 -4.73 10.06
N ASN A 104 -17.16 -5.42 8.95
CA ASN A 104 -15.79 -5.76 8.56
C ASN A 104 -14.93 -4.53 8.23
N ASN A 105 -15.51 -3.50 7.60
CA ASN A 105 -14.79 -2.27 7.27
C ASN A 105 -14.46 -1.46 8.54
N ILE A 106 -15.38 -1.44 9.51
CA ILE A 106 -15.15 -0.81 10.81
C ILE A 106 -14.09 -1.59 11.59
N LEU A 107 -14.20 -2.92 11.64
CA LEU A 107 -13.22 -3.79 12.33
C LEU A 107 -11.81 -3.57 11.79
N GLN A 108 -11.65 -3.50 10.46
CA GLN A 108 -10.36 -3.21 9.84
C GLN A 108 -9.80 -1.85 10.29
N HIS A 109 -10.65 -0.83 10.44
CA HIS A 109 -10.23 0.53 10.79
C HIS A 109 -10.20 0.82 12.30
N THR A 110 -10.54 -0.16 13.14
CA THR A 110 -10.81 0.05 14.57
C THR A 110 -9.61 0.60 15.35
N GLU A 111 -8.40 0.08 15.13
CA GLU A 111 -7.22 0.57 15.85
C GLU A 111 -6.88 2.02 15.48
N THR A 112 -7.08 2.40 14.22
CA THR A 112 -6.95 3.79 13.78
C THR A 112 -7.98 4.69 14.46
N LEU A 113 -9.25 4.27 14.53
CA LEU A 113 -10.30 5.01 15.25
C LEU A 113 -9.96 5.20 16.73
N LYS A 114 -9.42 4.16 17.38
CA LYS A 114 -8.98 4.23 18.79
C LYS A 114 -7.82 5.19 18.98
N ALA A 115 -6.84 5.18 18.08
CA ALA A 115 -5.68 6.06 18.11
C ALA A 115 -6.06 7.55 18.00
N PHE A 116 -7.18 7.87 17.33
CA PHE A 116 -7.65 9.24 17.11
C PHE A 116 -9.01 9.56 17.75
N ARG A 117 -9.31 8.94 18.90
CA ARG A 117 -10.65 8.96 19.53
C ARG A 117 -11.12 10.30 20.13
N SER A 118 -10.22 11.25 20.41
CA SER A 118 -10.58 12.55 21.00
C SER A 118 -10.80 13.60 19.93
N ALA A 119 -11.56 14.66 20.22
CA ALA A 119 -11.81 15.74 19.25
C ALA A 119 -10.52 16.42 18.77
N GLU A 120 -9.50 16.51 19.63
CA GLU A 120 -8.19 17.03 19.25
C GLU A 120 -7.45 16.09 18.31
N LEU A 121 -7.38 14.80 18.66
CA LEU A 121 -6.72 13.79 17.84
C LEU A 121 -7.46 13.58 16.51
N PHE A 122 -8.77 13.77 16.47
CA PHE A 122 -9.52 13.72 15.23
C PHE A 122 -9.16 14.86 14.26
N ARG A 123 -8.80 16.04 14.77
CA ARG A 123 -8.25 17.11 13.91
C ARG A 123 -6.89 16.73 13.33
N GLU A 124 -6.03 16.10 14.15
CA GLU A 124 -4.75 15.53 13.68
C GLU A 124 -4.98 14.46 12.60
N TRP A 125 -5.95 13.57 12.82
CA TRP A 125 -6.36 12.56 11.84
C TRP A 125 -6.81 13.17 10.52
N HIS A 126 -7.63 14.22 10.56
CA HIS A 126 -8.03 14.94 9.35
C HIS A 126 -6.82 15.50 8.60
N ALA A 127 -5.79 15.99 9.30
CA ALA A 127 -4.55 16.44 8.66
C ALA A 127 -3.77 15.28 8.01
N TYR A 128 -3.85 14.05 8.54
CA TYR A 128 -3.30 12.87 7.88
C TYR A 128 -4.11 12.45 6.65
N LEU A 129 -5.45 12.56 6.67
CA LEU A 129 -6.27 12.32 5.48
C LEU A 129 -5.89 13.28 4.34
N GLU A 130 -5.69 14.57 4.63
CA GLU A 130 -5.19 15.51 3.62
C GLU A 130 -3.76 15.15 3.15
N TRP A 131 -2.89 14.73 4.07
CA TRP A 131 -1.54 14.29 3.72
C TRP A 131 -1.55 13.06 2.81
N PHE A 132 -2.42 12.08 3.04
CA PHE A 132 -2.55 10.90 2.18
C PHE A 132 -2.89 11.28 0.72
N LEU A 133 -3.71 12.31 0.50
CA LEU A 133 -4.01 12.81 -0.85
C LEU A 133 -2.76 13.40 -1.55
N THR A 134 -1.71 13.76 -0.79
CA THR A 134 -0.44 14.23 -1.36
C THR A 134 0.53 13.10 -1.72
N LEU A 135 0.28 11.88 -1.24
CA LEU A 135 1.12 10.72 -1.54
C LEU A 135 0.82 10.20 -2.96
N PRO A 136 1.85 9.92 -3.77
CA PRO A 136 1.66 9.28 -5.06
C PRO A 136 1.29 7.80 -4.90
N LEU A 137 0.52 7.26 -5.84
CA LEU A 137 0.20 5.83 -5.92
C LEU A 137 1.43 4.98 -6.32
N ALA A 138 2.39 5.57 -7.01
CA ALA A 138 3.64 4.92 -7.41
C ALA A 138 4.77 5.94 -7.59
N LEU A 139 6.01 5.49 -7.43
CA LEU A 139 7.22 6.24 -7.74
C LEU A 139 7.94 5.62 -8.92
N GLU A 140 8.50 6.48 -9.77
CA GLU A 140 9.39 6.10 -10.86
C GLU A 140 10.65 6.95 -10.75
N LEU A 141 11.70 6.34 -10.23
CA LEU A 141 13.00 6.93 -9.97
C LEU A 141 14.02 6.33 -10.95
N PRO A 142 15.20 6.98 -11.15
CA PRO A 142 16.27 6.39 -11.95
C PRO A 142 16.64 4.99 -11.43
N GLY A 143 16.37 3.95 -12.23
CA GLY A 143 16.68 2.56 -11.89
C GLY A 143 15.74 1.88 -10.87
N LEU A 144 14.68 2.55 -10.40
CA LEU A 144 13.76 1.99 -9.40
C LEU A 144 12.31 2.39 -9.66
N ARG A 145 11.41 1.43 -9.51
CA ARG A 145 9.96 1.64 -9.51
C ARG A 145 9.39 1.10 -8.21
N ALA A 146 8.54 1.89 -7.57
CA ALA A 146 7.87 1.49 -6.33
C ALA A 146 6.36 1.66 -6.50
N VAL A 147 5.61 0.64 -6.11
CA VAL A 147 4.16 0.60 -6.09
C VAL A 147 3.76 -0.34 -4.95
N HIS A 148 2.62 -0.08 -4.31
CA HIS A 148 2.24 -0.84 -3.12
C HIS A 148 1.99 -2.32 -3.44
N ALA A 149 1.22 -2.63 -4.50
CA ALA A 149 0.90 -4.01 -4.83
C ALA A 149 1.40 -4.48 -6.20
N CYS A 150 0.90 -3.91 -7.30
CA CYS A 150 1.21 -4.41 -8.64
C CYS A 150 1.58 -3.30 -9.63
N TRP A 151 2.75 -3.45 -10.25
CA TRP A 151 3.18 -2.61 -11.36
C TRP A 151 2.59 -3.15 -12.65
N GLN A 152 1.40 -2.67 -13.02
CA GLN A 152 0.80 -2.96 -14.32
C GLN A 152 0.92 -1.74 -15.25
N PRO A 153 1.70 -1.80 -16.35
CA PRO A 153 1.92 -0.66 -17.24
C PRO A 153 0.64 -0.04 -17.79
N GLU A 154 -0.36 -0.85 -18.14
CA GLU A 154 -1.63 -0.36 -18.68
C GLU A 154 -2.40 0.48 -17.64
N GLN A 155 -2.46 -0.01 -16.40
CA GLN A 155 -3.16 0.68 -15.31
C GLN A 155 -2.43 1.96 -14.90
N LEU A 156 -1.10 1.94 -14.80
CA LEU A 156 -0.35 3.15 -14.51
C LEU A 156 -0.42 4.17 -15.65
N THR A 157 -0.53 3.74 -16.90
CA THR A 157 -0.75 4.65 -18.03
C THR A 157 -2.10 5.36 -17.91
N PHE A 158 -3.16 4.59 -17.63
CA PHE A 158 -4.48 5.16 -17.35
C PHE A 158 -4.45 6.13 -16.17
N LEU A 159 -3.86 5.73 -15.04
CA LEU A 159 -3.78 6.57 -13.84
C LEU A 159 -3.01 7.87 -14.09
N ARG A 160 -1.91 7.86 -14.87
CA ARG A 160 -1.17 9.08 -15.23
C ARG A 160 -2.03 10.08 -16.02
N GLN A 161 -2.97 9.61 -16.83
CA GLN A 161 -3.89 10.48 -17.56
C GLN A 161 -4.96 11.10 -16.65
N GLN A 162 -5.33 10.42 -15.57
CA GLN A 162 -6.39 10.83 -14.65
C GLN A 162 -5.88 11.62 -13.44
N LEU A 163 -4.64 11.36 -13.01
CA LEU A 163 -4.08 11.81 -11.73
C LEU A 163 -2.73 12.50 -11.95
N PRO A 164 -2.68 13.85 -11.88
CA PRO A 164 -1.43 14.60 -11.91
C PRO A 164 -0.48 14.10 -10.80
N GLY A 165 0.72 13.70 -11.20
CA GLY A 165 1.73 13.15 -10.26
C GLY A 165 1.31 11.85 -9.57
N LEU A 166 0.34 11.11 -10.13
CA LEU A 166 -0.23 9.89 -9.55
C LEU A 166 -0.80 10.10 -8.13
N ARG A 167 -1.22 11.31 -7.79
CA ARG A 167 -1.82 11.65 -6.50
C ARG A 167 -3.34 11.61 -6.61
N LEU A 168 -4.01 11.00 -5.63
CA LEU A 168 -5.45 10.88 -5.64
C LEU A 168 -6.14 12.25 -5.57
N THR A 169 -7.30 12.33 -6.20
CA THR A 169 -8.23 13.44 -6.00
C THR A 169 -9.54 12.89 -5.44
N ARG A 170 -10.29 13.72 -4.71
CA ARG A 170 -11.63 13.35 -4.21
C ARG A 170 -12.57 12.95 -5.35
N SER A 171 -12.45 13.61 -6.51
CA SER A 171 -13.22 13.27 -7.70
C SER A 171 -12.91 11.87 -8.23
N PHE A 172 -11.62 11.48 -8.21
CA PHE A 172 -11.20 10.15 -8.63
C PHE A 172 -11.66 9.10 -7.63
N LEU A 173 -11.49 9.36 -6.33
CA LEU A 173 -12.00 8.48 -5.26
C LEU A 173 -13.48 8.16 -5.43
N ALA A 174 -14.31 9.17 -5.75
CA ALA A 174 -15.73 8.96 -5.99
C ALA A 174 -16.01 8.04 -7.19
N ARG A 175 -15.27 8.18 -8.30
CA ARG A 175 -15.42 7.31 -9.48
C ARG A 175 -14.86 5.89 -9.26
N ALA A 176 -13.78 5.79 -8.48
CA ALA A 176 -13.11 4.55 -8.12
C ALA A 176 -13.83 3.77 -7.01
N ALA A 177 -14.90 4.29 -6.42
CA ALA A 177 -15.67 3.61 -5.37
C ALA A 177 -16.60 2.51 -5.92
N TYR A 178 -16.90 2.53 -7.23
CA TYR A 178 -17.88 1.64 -7.84
C TYR A 178 -17.20 0.50 -8.62
N PRO A 179 -17.43 -0.77 -8.23
CA PRO A 179 -16.87 -1.92 -8.95
C PRO A 179 -17.22 -1.94 -10.43
N GLY A 180 -16.26 -2.33 -11.27
CA GLY A 180 -16.42 -2.42 -12.72
C GLY A 180 -16.14 -1.12 -13.49
N THR A 181 -15.85 -0.01 -12.81
CA THR A 181 -15.31 1.19 -13.49
C THR A 181 -13.81 1.03 -13.79
N PRO A 182 -13.28 1.66 -14.85
CA PRO A 182 -11.84 1.66 -15.11
C PRO A 182 -11.02 2.23 -13.94
N GLU A 183 -11.56 3.22 -13.22
CA GLU A 183 -10.93 3.79 -12.03
C GLU A 183 -10.85 2.81 -10.87
N PHE A 184 -11.91 2.04 -10.63
CA PHE A 184 -11.92 0.99 -9.61
C PHE A 184 -10.90 -0.09 -9.96
N GLU A 185 -10.92 -0.60 -11.20
CA GLU A 185 -9.98 -1.64 -11.63
C GLU A 185 -8.51 -1.18 -11.53
N ALA A 186 -8.22 0.05 -11.97
CA ALA A 186 -6.87 0.59 -11.89
C ALA A 186 -6.40 0.78 -10.44
N ALA A 187 -7.28 1.26 -9.54
CA ALA A 187 -6.98 1.41 -8.12
C ALA A 187 -6.79 0.05 -7.44
N GLU A 188 -7.67 -0.92 -7.69
CA GLU A 188 -7.58 -2.27 -7.11
C GLU A 188 -6.29 -2.96 -7.54
N VAL A 189 -5.91 -2.91 -8.82
CA VAL A 189 -4.67 -3.55 -9.28
C VAL A 189 -3.44 -2.94 -8.61
N VAL A 190 -3.35 -1.61 -8.58
CA VAL A 190 -2.17 -0.90 -8.08
C VAL A 190 -2.03 -1.00 -6.56
N LEU A 191 -3.16 -1.00 -5.83
CA LEU A 191 -3.19 -0.97 -4.37
C LEU A 191 -3.46 -2.32 -3.72
N LYS A 192 -4.03 -3.31 -4.41
CA LYS A 192 -4.33 -4.64 -3.80
C LYS A 192 -3.81 -5.80 -4.62
N GLY A 193 -3.33 -5.53 -5.82
CA GLY A 193 -2.87 -6.53 -6.77
C GLY A 193 -4.01 -7.08 -7.60
N ARG A 194 -3.66 -7.82 -8.66
CA ARG A 194 -4.68 -8.44 -9.51
C ARG A 194 -5.21 -9.70 -8.84
N GLU A 195 -6.50 -9.76 -8.58
CA GLU A 195 -7.14 -11.02 -8.20
C GLU A 195 -7.61 -11.76 -9.45
N VAL A 196 -7.31 -13.06 -9.53
CA VAL A 196 -7.80 -13.95 -10.60
C VAL A 196 -8.94 -14.77 -10.03
N ARG A 197 -10.09 -14.72 -10.70
CA ARG A 197 -11.21 -15.60 -10.35
C ARG A 197 -10.80 -17.05 -10.60
N LEU A 198 -10.97 -17.90 -9.60
CA LEU A 198 -10.76 -19.33 -9.72
C LEU A 198 -11.83 -19.95 -10.64
N PRO A 199 -11.50 -21.02 -11.38
CA PRO A 199 -12.49 -21.80 -12.12
C PRO A 199 -13.68 -22.20 -11.26
N ASP A 200 -14.86 -22.31 -11.88
CA ASP A 200 -16.10 -22.64 -11.16
C ASP A 200 -15.95 -23.93 -10.34
N GLY A 201 -16.36 -23.88 -9.08
CA GLY A 201 -16.25 -24.99 -8.13
C GLY A 201 -15.00 -24.95 -7.22
N LEU A 202 -14.04 -24.07 -7.48
CA LEU A 202 -12.85 -23.91 -6.64
C LEU A 202 -12.97 -22.74 -5.67
N THR A 203 -12.60 -22.97 -4.42
CA THR A 203 -12.49 -21.96 -3.37
C THR A 203 -11.22 -22.20 -2.56
N PHE A 204 -10.75 -21.17 -1.85
CA PHE A 204 -9.70 -21.31 -0.83
C PHE A 204 -10.05 -20.46 0.39
N ALA A 205 -9.52 -20.81 1.57
CA ALA A 205 -9.64 -19.99 2.77
C ALA A 205 -8.48 -18.98 2.82
N ASP A 206 -8.76 -17.70 3.09
CA ASP A 206 -7.73 -16.71 3.37
C ASP A 206 -7.13 -16.86 4.78
N LYS A 207 -6.14 -16.03 5.11
CA LYS A 207 -5.47 -16.02 6.42
C LYS A 207 -6.41 -15.75 7.60
N ASP A 208 -7.58 -15.18 7.32
CA ASP A 208 -8.62 -14.83 8.29
C ASP A 208 -9.79 -15.83 8.26
N GLY A 209 -9.67 -16.94 7.51
CA GLY A 209 -10.65 -18.02 7.44
C GLY A 209 -11.82 -17.80 6.47
N HIS A 210 -11.82 -16.71 5.68
CA HIS A 210 -12.90 -16.45 4.72
C HIS A 210 -12.72 -17.28 3.45
N VAL A 211 -13.81 -17.92 3.01
CA VAL A 211 -13.85 -18.66 1.75
C VAL A 211 -13.89 -17.69 0.58
N ARG A 212 -12.84 -17.69 -0.25
CA ARG A 212 -12.69 -16.83 -1.42
C ARG A 212 -12.72 -17.63 -2.73
N ARG A 213 -13.25 -17.00 -3.76
CA ARG A 213 -13.23 -17.45 -5.16
C ARG A 213 -12.24 -16.66 -6.03
N GLN A 214 -11.60 -15.66 -5.47
CA GLN A 214 -10.66 -14.79 -6.17
C GLN A 214 -9.31 -14.90 -5.46
N MET A 215 -8.31 -15.38 -6.20
CA MET A 215 -6.96 -15.62 -5.70
C MET A 215 -6.07 -14.45 -6.12
N PRO A 216 -5.34 -13.81 -5.20
CA PRO A 216 -4.32 -12.85 -5.58
C PRO A 216 -3.35 -13.51 -6.54
N CYS A 217 -3.19 -12.93 -7.73
CA CYS A 217 -2.10 -13.29 -8.62
C CYS A 217 -0.83 -12.83 -7.90
N ALA A 218 -0.04 -13.78 -7.39
CA ALA A 218 1.24 -13.43 -6.79
C ALA A 218 2.01 -12.60 -7.81
N ALA A 219 2.24 -11.32 -7.51
CA ALA A 219 3.06 -10.43 -8.30
C ALA A 219 4.48 -10.97 -8.22
N ARG A 220 4.80 -11.98 -9.03
CA ARG A 220 6.18 -12.21 -9.42
C ARG A 220 6.62 -10.91 -10.03
N CYS A 221 7.69 -10.34 -9.47
CA CYS A 221 8.51 -9.32 -10.10
C CYS A 221 8.58 -9.67 -11.60
N ALA A 222 7.85 -8.91 -12.43
CA ALA A 222 7.67 -9.23 -13.83
C ALA A 222 8.94 -8.83 -14.60
N CYS A 223 10.01 -9.59 -14.38
CA CYS A 223 11.03 -9.76 -15.39
C CYS A 223 10.52 -10.81 -16.38
N ALA A 224 10.21 -10.34 -17.59
CA ALA A 224 9.97 -11.11 -18.81
C ALA A 224 8.76 -12.08 -18.86
N GLY A 225 7.66 -11.61 -19.46
CA GLY A 225 6.98 -12.27 -20.61
C GLY A 225 6.54 -13.75 -20.57
N GLY A 226 6.64 -14.47 -19.46
CA GLY A 226 6.33 -15.91 -19.39
C GLY A 226 4.88 -16.21 -18.97
N LYS A 227 4.19 -17.08 -19.71
CA LYS A 227 2.90 -17.66 -19.31
C LYS A 227 3.05 -18.49 -18.01
N ILE A 228 2.06 -18.37 -17.11
CA ILE A 228 1.99 -19.16 -15.88
C ILE A 228 1.54 -20.60 -16.22
N PRO A 229 2.32 -21.65 -15.90
CA PRO A 229 1.89 -23.03 -16.12
C PRO A 229 0.88 -23.48 -15.04
N PRO A 230 -0.08 -24.38 -15.36
CA PRO A 230 -1.06 -24.87 -14.40
C PRO A 230 -0.41 -25.71 -13.27
N PRO A 231 -1.04 -25.80 -12.09
CA PRO A 231 -0.51 -26.56 -10.97
C PRO A 231 -0.70 -28.07 -11.19
N PRO A 232 0.14 -28.94 -10.59
CA PRO A 232 0.01 -30.38 -10.73
C PRO A 232 -1.28 -30.91 -10.05
N PRO A 233 -1.90 -31.97 -10.59
CA PRO A 233 -3.29 -32.36 -10.30
C PRO A 233 -3.57 -32.94 -8.90
N THR A 234 -2.59 -33.05 -8.00
CA THR A 234 -2.75 -33.80 -6.74
C THR A 234 -2.42 -33.00 -5.47
N THR A 235 -2.20 -31.69 -5.56
CA THR A 235 -1.85 -30.86 -4.39
C THR A 235 -3.06 -30.07 -3.88
N PRO A 236 -3.33 -30.05 -2.55
CA PRO A 236 -4.28 -29.10 -1.98
C PRO A 236 -3.90 -27.67 -2.37
N ILE A 237 -4.83 -26.92 -2.94
CA ILE A 237 -4.60 -25.53 -3.35
C ILE A 237 -4.53 -24.68 -2.08
N THR A 238 -3.32 -24.35 -1.66
CA THR A 238 -3.05 -23.30 -0.67
C THR A 238 -2.25 -22.21 -1.37
N SER A 239 -2.16 -21.02 -0.80
CA SER A 239 -1.35 -19.91 -1.37
C SER A 239 0.12 -20.27 -1.63
N LYS A 240 0.61 -21.41 -1.09
CA LYS A 240 1.98 -21.90 -1.22
C LYS A 240 2.19 -22.98 -2.30
N THR A 241 1.17 -23.55 -2.94
CA THR A 241 1.33 -24.76 -3.78
C THR A 241 1.48 -24.54 -5.28
N TRP A 242 1.62 -23.30 -5.76
CA TRP A 242 1.93 -23.04 -7.18
C TRP A 242 3.44 -23.12 -7.45
N PRO A 243 3.87 -23.78 -8.55
CA PRO A 243 5.27 -24.01 -8.83
C PRO A 243 6.06 -22.71 -8.96
N SER A 244 7.18 -22.61 -8.25
CA SER A 244 8.22 -21.60 -8.45
C SER A 244 8.81 -21.76 -9.86
N CYS A 245 8.62 -20.79 -10.78
CA CYS A 245 9.57 -20.63 -11.89
C CYS A 245 10.94 -20.37 -11.27
N ALA A 246 11.87 -21.30 -11.48
CA ALA A 246 13.26 -21.16 -11.09
C ALA A 246 13.87 -19.94 -11.80
N ALA A 247 14.56 -19.10 -11.02
CA ALA A 247 15.36 -18.02 -11.57
C ALA A 247 16.52 -18.63 -12.36
N SER A 248 16.63 -18.30 -13.65
CA SER A 248 17.88 -18.50 -14.40
C SER A 248 18.79 -17.30 -14.16
N PRO A 249 20.11 -17.50 -13.98
CA PRO A 249 21.06 -16.42 -13.77
C PRO A 249 21.22 -15.56 -15.03
N TRP A 250 21.39 -14.26 -14.83
CA TRP A 250 21.60 -13.26 -15.87
C TRP A 250 23.01 -13.37 -16.45
N SER A 251 23.11 -13.42 -17.79
CA SER A 251 24.33 -13.18 -18.57
C SER A 251 24.34 -11.75 -19.10
#